data_AF-A0A4U1HHZ5-F1
#
_entry.id   AF-A0A4U1HHZ5-F1
#
_cell.length_a   1.000
_cell.length_b   1.000
_cell.length_c   1.000
_cell.angle_alpha   90.00
_cell.angle_beta   90.00
_cell.angle_gamma   90.00
#
_symmetry.space_group_name_H-M   'P 1'
#
loop_
_entity.id
_entity.type
_entity.pdbx_description
1 polymer ?
#
loop_
_entity_poly.entity_id
_entity_poly.type
_entity_poly.pdbx_seq_one_letter_code
_entity_poly.pdbx_strand_id
1 'polypeptide(L)'
;MLPSLMGIEITKDQALQLAVVMKKRYAQYTVDAFPGVAKLHPHSQGALLSLIVNRGPGLVDKPGQKMRLQMREIRKDINEAKVADIPFQIREMKVLWDPASQKGLLIRRDNEADLFEKGMACNCWR
;
A
#
# COMPACT_ATOMS: atom_id res chain seq x y z
N MET A 1 4.42 -28.56 23.19
CA MET A 1 5.13 -27.69 22.23
C MET A 1 5.33 -28.48 20.95
N LEU A 2 4.93 -27.95 19.80
CA LEU A 2 5.33 -28.55 18.52
C LEU A 2 6.84 -28.30 18.33
N PRO A 3 7.62 -29.28 17.87
CA PRO A 3 9.03 -29.09 17.53
C PRO A 3 9.17 -28.03 16.43
N SER A 4 10.33 -27.36 16.38
CA SER A 4 10.60 -26.33 15.37
C SER A 4 10.41 -26.88 13.96
N LEU A 5 9.54 -26.24 13.18
CA LEU A 5 9.37 -26.56 11.76
C LEU A 5 10.62 -26.09 11.00
N MET A 6 11.35 -27.02 10.36
CA MET A 6 12.48 -26.73 9.47
C MET A 6 12.27 -27.42 8.12
N GLY A 7 12.78 -26.82 7.03
CA GLY A 7 12.76 -27.43 5.69
C GLY A 7 11.42 -27.39 4.97
N ILE A 8 10.51 -26.47 5.34
CA ILE A 8 9.28 -26.25 4.57
C ILE A 8 9.64 -25.46 3.30
N GLU A 9 9.64 -26.14 2.17
CA GLU A 9 9.79 -25.55 0.86
C GLU A 9 8.45 -25.59 0.11
N ILE A 10 8.22 -24.60 -0.75
CA ILE A 10 7.09 -24.58 -1.67
C ILE A 10 7.61 -24.48 -3.10
N THR A 11 6.88 -25.09 -4.03
CA THR A 11 7.23 -24.98 -5.44
C THR A 11 6.95 -23.58 -5.97
N LYS A 12 7.60 -23.22 -7.08
CA LYS A 12 7.32 -21.96 -7.79
C LYS A 12 5.83 -21.82 -8.14
N ASP A 13 5.19 -22.90 -8.55
CA ASP A 13 3.76 -22.91 -8.88
C ASP A 13 2.90 -22.65 -7.65
N GLN A 14 3.22 -23.26 -6.51
CA GLN A 14 2.54 -22.97 -5.24
C GLN A 14 2.75 -21.51 -4.81
N ALA A 15 3.95 -20.96 -5.00
CA ALA A 15 4.24 -19.55 -4.72
C ALA A 15 3.44 -18.60 -5.63
N LEU A 16 3.29 -18.95 -6.91
CA LEU A 16 2.45 -18.21 -7.86
C LEU A 16 0.97 -18.26 -7.47
N GLN A 17 0.46 -19.43 -7.10
CA GLN A 17 -0.91 -19.58 -6.59
C GLN A 17 -1.14 -18.75 -5.34
N LEU A 18 -0.20 -18.80 -4.38
CA LEU A 18 -0.25 -17.96 -3.19
C LEU A 18 -0.28 -16.47 -3.55
N ALA A 19 0.54 -16.03 -4.50
CA ALA A 19 0.55 -14.64 -4.95
C ALA A 19 -0.79 -14.21 -5.54
N VAL A 20 -1.48 -15.08 -6.30
CA VAL A 20 -2.82 -14.80 -6.84
C VAL A 20 -3.84 -14.65 -5.71
N VAL A 21 -3.86 -15.60 -4.77
CA VAL A 21 -4.77 -15.56 -3.61
C VAL A 21 -4.54 -14.32 -2.76
N MET A 22 -3.28 -13.98 -2.49
CA MET A 22 -2.91 -12.77 -1.75
C MET A 22 -3.39 -11.52 -2.49
N LYS A 23 -3.10 -11.39 -3.80
CA LYS A 23 -3.53 -10.23 -4.59
C LYS A 23 -5.03 -9.98 -4.49
N LYS A 24 -5.85 -11.03 -4.59
CA LYS A 24 -7.31 -10.91 -4.46
C LYS A 24 -7.71 -10.36 -3.08
N ARG A 25 -7.15 -10.88 -2.00
CA ARG A 25 -7.42 -10.42 -0.63
C ARG A 25 -7.01 -8.97 -0.42
N TYR A 26 -5.79 -8.61 -0.81
CA TYR A 26 -5.27 -7.26 -0.60
C TYR A 26 -5.92 -6.22 -1.53
N ALA A 27 -6.37 -6.63 -2.72
CA ALA A 27 -7.20 -5.77 -3.58
C ALA A 27 -8.48 -5.36 -2.86
N GLN A 28 -9.20 -6.31 -2.24
CA GLN A 28 -10.39 -5.99 -1.47
C GLN A 28 -10.09 -5.04 -0.30
N TYR A 29 -9.04 -5.34 0.47
CA TYR A 29 -8.62 -4.46 1.57
C TYR A 29 -8.25 -3.04 1.12
N THR A 30 -7.74 -2.90 -0.10
CA THR A 30 -7.43 -1.59 -0.67
C THR A 30 -8.71 -0.83 -0.98
N VAL A 31 -9.71 -1.48 -1.57
CA VAL A 31 -11.03 -0.88 -1.82
C VAL A 31 -11.71 -0.49 -0.51
N ASP A 32 -11.64 -1.34 0.51
CA ASP A 32 -12.27 -1.09 1.81
C ASP A 32 -11.60 0.08 2.56
N ALA A 33 -10.27 0.15 2.53
CA ALA A 33 -9.51 1.23 3.16
C ALA A 33 -9.67 2.56 2.41
N PHE A 34 -9.76 2.50 1.08
CA PHE A 34 -9.78 3.64 0.17
C PHE A 34 -10.96 3.55 -0.82
N PRO A 35 -12.21 3.75 -0.36
CA PRO A 35 -13.38 3.72 -1.22
C PRO A 35 -13.23 4.70 -2.39
N GLY A 36 -13.42 4.22 -3.63
CA GLY A 36 -13.20 5.01 -4.84
C GLY A 36 -11.87 4.77 -5.54
N VAL A 37 -10.95 4.01 -4.95
CA VAL A 37 -9.64 3.68 -5.56
C VAL A 37 -9.77 3.04 -6.96
N ALA A 38 -10.80 2.22 -7.20
CA ALA A 38 -11.03 1.57 -8.50
C ALA A 38 -11.34 2.55 -9.64
N LYS A 39 -11.63 3.82 -9.34
CA LYS A 39 -11.84 4.89 -10.33
C LYS A 39 -10.53 5.57 -10.74
N LEU A 40 -9.42 5.29 -10.06
CA LEU A 40 -8.10 5.85 -10.37
C LEU A 40 -7.40 5.03 -11.44
N HIS A 41 -6.35 5.59 -12.05
CA HIS A 41 -5.52 4.89 -13.02
C HIS A 41 -4.93 3.58 -12.43
N PRO A 42 -4.78 2.48 -13.20
CA PRO A 42 -4.26 1.20 -12.72
C PRO A 42 -2.91 1.29 -12.01
N HIS A 43 -2.00 2.17 -12.47
CA HIS A 43 -0.76 2.49 -11.76
C HIS A 43 -1.02 3.06 -10.35
N SER A 44 -1.92 4.05 -10.22
CA SER A 44 -2.33 4.63 -8.94
C SER A 44 -3.01 3.59 -8.03
N GLN A 45 -3.85 2.72 -8.60
CA GLN A 45 -4.41 1.57 -7.88
C GLN A 45 -3.31 0.63 -7.38
N GLY A 46 -2.32 0.32 -8.22
CA GLY A 46 -1.19 -0.54 -7.90
C GLY A 46 -0.30 0.03 -6.78
N ALA A 47 -0.08 1.35 -6.78
CA ALA A 47 0.64 2.03 -5.71
C ALA A 47 -0.05 1.88 -4.35
N LEU A 48 -1.35 2.14 -4.29
CA LEU A 48 -2.13 1.99 -3.05
C LEU A 48 -2.27 0.51 -2.63
N LEU A 49 -2.40 -0.41 -3.58
CA LEU A 49 -2.36 -1.85 -3.29
C LEU A 49 -1.01 -2.25 -2.64
N SER A 50 0.11 -1.77 -3.18
CA SER A 50 1.43 -2.04 -2.62
C SER A 50 1.58 -1.50 -1.19
N LEU A 51 1.07 -0.29 -0.93
CA LEU A 51 0.98 0.29 0.41
C LEU A 51 0.20 -0.63 1.36
N ILE A 52 -0.97 -1.11 0.96
CA ILE A 52 -1.81 -1.99 1.79
C ILE A 52 -1.15 -3.35 2.05
N VAL A 53 -0.46 -3.93 1.05
CA VAL A 53 0.32 -5.17 1.23
C VAL A 53 1.42 -4.98 2.28
N ASN A 54 2.10 -3.82 2.29
CA ASN A 54 3.23 -3.56 3.19
C ASN A 54 2.81 -3.10 4.60
N ARG A 55 1.77 -2.27 4.70
CA ARG A 55 1.39 -1.57 5.94
C ARG A 55 0.09 -2.10 6.58
N GLY A 56 -0.72 -2.79 5.78
CA GLY A 56 -2.07 -3.20 6.15
C GLY A 56 -3.09 -2.07 6.10
N PRO A 57 -4.40 -2.41 6.06
CA PRO A 57 -5.51 -1.48 5.81
C PRO A 57 -5.98 -0.67 7.02
N GLY A 58 -5.38 -0.87 8.20
CA GLY A 58 -5.82 -0.20 9.42
C GLY A 58 -5.80 1.34 9.32
N LEU A 59 -6.87 1.97 9.79
CA LEU A 59 -7.03 3.43 9.86
C LEU A 59 -7.04 3.96 11.31
N VAL A 60 -7.13 3.06 12.29
CA VAL A 60 -7.19 3.37 13.72
C VAL A 60 -5.80 3.26 14.33
N ASP A 61 -5.42 4.29 15.08
CA ASP A 61 -4.18 4.30 15.84
C ASP A 61 -4.27 3.37 17.06
N LYS A 62 -3.16 2.72 17.40
CA LYS A 62 -3.05 2.05 18.70
C LYS A 62 -3.01 3.10 19.81
N PRO A 63 -3.50 2.80 21.03
CA PRO A 63 -3.39 3.71 22.17
C PRO A 63 -1.96 4.25 22.33
N GLY A 64 -1.82 5.57 22.43
CA GLY A 64 -0.52 6.25 22.58
C GLY A 64 0.31 6.39 21.29
N GLN A 65 -0.21 6.05 20.12
CA GLN A 65 0.50 6.17 18.84
C GLN A 65 -0.22 7.10 17.86
N LYS A 66 0.52 7.65 16.88
CA LYS A 66 -0.03 8.46 15.77
C LYS A 66 0.57 7.99 14.43
N MET A 67 0.22 6.77 14.04
CA MET A 67 0.78 6.07 12.88
C MET A 67 -0.15 6.07 11.66
N ARG A 68 -1.46 6.29 11.83
CA ARG A 68 -2.46 6.11 10.78
C ARG A 68 -2.92 7.42 10.14
N LEU A 69 -2.27 8.55 10.44
CA LEU A 69 -2.62 9.88 9.92
C LEU A 69 -2.63 9.90 8.39
N GLN A 70 -1.51 9.62 7.72
CA GLN A 70 -1.43 9.69 6.26
C GLN A 70 -2.37 8.69 5.57
N MET A 71 -2.68 7.55 6.20
CA MET A 71 -3.70 6.63 5.67
C MET A 71 -5.10 7.27 5.67
N ARG A 72 -5.44 8.03 6.72
CA ARG A 72 -6.72 8.76 6.77
C ARG A 72 -6.76 9.92 5.79
N GLU A 73 -5.66 10.65 5.64
CA GLU A 73 -5.57 11.73 4.64
C GLU A 73 -5.70 11.17 3.22
N ILE A 74 -5.03 10.07 2.86
CA ILE A 74 -5.24 9.43 1.54
C ILE A 74 -6.72 9.08 1.31
N ARG A 75 -7.39 8.49 2.31
CA ARG A 75 -8.82 8.17 2.21
C ARG A 75 -9.65 9.43 1.99
N LYS A 76 -9.35 10.51 2.70
CA LYS A 76 -10.01 11.80 2.59
C LYS A 76 -9.77 12.42 1.21
N ASP A 77 -8.53 12.41 0.72
CA ASP A 77 -8.15 12.96 -0.58
C ASP A 77 -8.89 12.26 -1.73
N ILE A 78 -9.09 10.94 -1.64
CA ILE A 78 -9.91 10.19 -2.60
C ILE A 78 -11.38 10.63 -2.55
N ASN A 79 -11.95 10.76 -1.34
CA ASN A 79 -13.35 11.16 -1.16
C ASN A 79 -13.61 12.61 -1.61
N GLU A 80 -12.65 13.50 -1.40
CA GLU A 80 -12.72 14.93 -1.77
C GLU A 80 -12.24 15.20 -3.20
N ALA A 81 -11.92 14.15 -3.98
CA ALA A 81 -11.36 14.24 -5.33
C ALA A 81 -10.03 15.04 -5.42
N LYS A 82 -9.29 15.13 -4.31
CA LYS A 82 -7.95 15.75 -4.22
C LYS A 82 -6.85 14.75 -4.51
N VAL A 83 -7.00 14.01 -5.60
CA VAL A 83 -6.13 12.87 -5.96
C VAL A 83 -4.65 13.28 -6.12
N ALA A 84 -4.39 14.55 -6.46
CA ALA A 84 -3.06 15.12 -6.59
C ALA A 84 -2.26 15.18 -5.27
N ASP A 85 -2.94 15.15 -4.11
CA ASP A 85 -2.29 15.23 -2.79
C ASP A 85 -1.78 13.86 -2.31
N ILE A 86 -2.27 12.76 -2.89
CA ILE A 86 -1.98 11.40 -2.44
C ILE A 86 -0.48 11.03 -2.51
N PRO A 87 0.29 11.35 -3.57
CA PRO A 87 1.73 11.10 -3.60
C PRO A 87 2.47 11.77 -2.44
N PHE A 88 2.07 12.98 -2.06
CA PHE A 88 2.63 13.67 -0.90
C PHE A 88 2.32 12.90 0.39
N GLN A 89 1.07 12.47 0.60
CA GLN A 89 0.73 11.66 1.78
C GLN A 89 1.53 10.35 1.85
N ILE A 90 1.78 9.69 0.71
CA ILE A 90 2.60 8.47 0.64
C ILE A 90 4.04 8.76 1.08
N ARG A 91 4.64 9.87 0.62
CA ARG A 91 6.02 10.26 0.97
C ARG A 91 6.14 10.74 2.41
N GLU A 92 5.18 11.52 2.91
CA GLU A 92 5.18 11.99 4.30
C GLU A 92 5.09 10.86 5.32
N MET A 93 4.50 9.73 4.92
CA MET A 93 4.46 8.53 5.74
C MET A 93 5.86 8.02 6.13
N LYS A 94 6.92 8.42 5.41
CA LYS A 94 8.32 8.11 5.74
C LYS A 94 8.73 8.51 7.17
N VAL A 95 8.11 9.55 7.74
CA VAL A 95 8.38 10.02 9.11
C VAL A 95 8.17 8.94 10.17
N LEU A 96 7.45 7.87 9.83
CA LEU A 96 7.10 6.77 10.73
C LEU A 96 8.23 5.74 10.91
N TRP A 97 9.31 5.85 10.15
CA TRP A 97 10.39 4.85 10.11
C TRP A 97 11.77 5.50 10.22
N ASP A 98 12.68 4.79 10.88
CA ASP A 98 14.05 5.25 11.05
C ASP A 98 14.86 5.03 9.76
N PRO A 99 15.44 6.08 9.16
CA PRO A 99 16.25 5.95 7.95
C PRO A 99 17.49 5.06 8.09
N ALA A 100 18.06 4.94 9.29
CA ALA A 100 19.27 4.15 9.52
C ALA A 100 19.00 2.64 9.44
N SER A 101 17.84 2.20 9.97
CA SER A 101 17.48 0.78 10.06
C SER A 101 16.44 0.34 9.02
N GLN A 102 15.68 1.26 8.42
CA GLN A 102 14.50 0.95 7.60
C GLN A 102 14.54 1.61 6.21
N LYS A 103 15.74 1.87 5.68
CA LYS A 103 15.95 2.48 4.35
C LYS A 103 15.11 1.86 3.22
N GLY A 104 14.94 0.53 3.23
CA GLY A 104 14.12 -0.17 2.23
C GLY A 104 12.64 0.25 2.23
N LEU A 105 12.07 0.58 3.40
CA LEU A 105 10.70 1.10 3.50
C LEU A 105 10.60 2.51 2.94
N LEU A 106 11.61 3.34 3.17
CA LEU A 106 11.65 4.71 2.64
C LEU A 106 11.69 4.71 1.11
N ILE A 107 12.60 3.95 0.53
CA ILE A 107 12.70 3.77 -0.95
C ILE A 107 11.37 3.24 -1.51
N ARG A 108 10.73 2.30 -0.80
CA ARG A 108 9.44 1.77 -1.22
C ARG A 108 8.34 2.83 -1.23
N ARG A 109 8.28 3.73 -0.23
CA ARG A 109 7.31 4.84 -0.22
C ARG A 109 7.52 5.76 -1.42
N ASP A 110 8.77 6.09 -1.73
CA ASP A 110 9.10 6.95 -2.86
C ASP A 110 8.68 6.30 -4.19
N ASN A 111 9.03 5.03 -4.41
CA ASN A 111 8.63 4.29 -5.61
C ASN A 111 7.10 4.15 -5.76
N GLU A 112 6.37 4.01 -4.65
CA GLU A 112 4.91 3.94 -4.69
C GLU A 112 4.29 5.30 -5.04
N ALA A 113 4.83 6.39 -4.51
CA ALA A 113 4.39 7.74 -4.89
C ALA A 113 4.68 8.03 -6.37
N ASP A 114 5.87 7.65 -6.86
CA ASP A 114 6.26 7.82 -8.27
C ASP A 114 5.35 7.00 -9.21
N LEU A 115 5.00 5.77 -8.82
CA LEU A 115 4.05 4.95 -9.58
C LEU A 115 2.66 5.59 -9.62
N PHE A 116 2.23 6.20 -8.50
CA PHE A 116 0.96 6.90 -8.44
C PHE A 116 0.95 8.11 -9.39
N GLU A 117 2.00 8.91 -9.39
CA GLU A 117 2.19 10.08 -10.27
C GLU A 117 2.21 9.70 -11.75
N LYS A 118 2.89 8.58 -12.09
CA LYS A 118 2.83 8.02 -13.45
C LYS A 118 1.40 7.71 -13.89
N GLY A 119 0.54 7.27 -12.97
CA GLY A 119 -0.88 7.06 -13.24
C GLY A 119 -1.65 8.36 -13.50
N MET A 120 -1.32 9.43 -12.78
CA MET A 120 -1.94 10.75 -12.99
C MET A 120 -1.53 11.40 -14.31
N ALA A 121 -0.28 11.19 -14.73
CA ALA A 121 0.25 11.74 -15.97
C ALA A 121 -0.12 10.92 -17.22
N CYS A 122 -0.53 9.65 -17.07
CA CYS A 122 -0.90 8.82 -18.22
C CYS A 122 -2.31 9.17 -18.71
N ASN A 123 -2.39 9.57 -19.97
CA ASN A 123 -3.61 9.71 -20.76
C ASN A 123 -3.98 8.42 -21.52
N CYS A 124 -3.27 7.32 -21.26
CA CYS A 124 -3.43 6.02 -21.91
C CYS A 124 -4.59 5.16 -21.38
N TRP A 125 -5.30 5.65 -20.37
CA TRP A 125 -6.34 4.89 -19.67
C TRP A 125 -7.61 5.74 -19.55
N ARG A 126 -8.60 5.39 -20.36
CA ARG A 126 -10.03 5.61 -20.18
C ARG A 126 -10.79 4.66 -21.10
#